data_AF-A0A842HRT1-F1
#
_entry.id   AF-A0A842HRT1-F1
#
_cell.length_a   1.000
_cell.length_b   1.000
_cell.length_c   1.000
_cell.angle_alpha   90.00
_cell.angle_beta   90.00
_cell.angle_gamma   90.00
#
_symmetry.space_group_name_H-M   'P 1'
#
loop_
_entity.id
_entity.type
_entity.pdbx_description
1 polymer ?
#
loop_
_entity_poly.entity_id
_entity_poly.type
_entity_poly.pdbx_seq_one_letter_code
_entity_poly.pdbx_strand_id
1 'polypeptide(L)'
;MGRYAFLYGGLSGLVVIAAMLLGIVASDSQGFFASEWFGYLIMLIALSLIFIGIKRYRDIERGGVIRFGRAFGLGLGIAAIAALVYVLVWESYLYTTDYAFIDRYIAAIVESARAEGLTGAALAAKLAEMDALRENYGNPLFRLPMTFLEIFPIGLIVALISAAILRKPEILSARAVSGQAQTVSDPESAASTQQQG
;
A
#
# COMPACT_ATOMS: atom_id res chain seq x y z
N MET A 1 -12.66 -1.24 16.21
CA MET A 1 -11.34 -1.21 15.53
C MET A 1 -11.23 -2.31 14.48
N GLY A 2 -11.46 -3.58 14.84
CA GLY A 2 -11.36 -4.71 13.91
C GLY A 2 -12.09 -4.53 12.56
N ARG A 3 -13.35 -4.08 12.57
CA ARG A 3 -14.11 -3.81 11.32
C ARG A 3 -13.41 -2.86 10.33
N TYR A 4 -12.73 -1.83 10.84
CA TYR A 4 -12.00 -0.87 10.00
C TYR A 4 -10.70 -1.49 9.49
N ALA A 5 -10.02 -2.28 10.31
CA ALA A 5 -8.83 -3.02 9.89
C ALA A 5 -9.17 -4.00 8.75
N PHE A 6 -10.25 -4.77 8.87
CA PHE A 6 -10.69 -5.69 7.81
C PHE A 6 -11.16 -4.97 6.54
N LEU A 7 -11.99 -3.93 6.66
CA LEU A 7 -12.51 -3.21 5.49
C LEU A 7 -11.40 -2.49 4.72
N TYR A 8 -10.59 -1.69 5.41
CA TYR A 8 -9.53 -0.91 4.76
C TYR A 8 -8.32 -1.76 4.39
N GLY A 9 -8.02 -2.80 5.17
CA GLY A 9 -6.98 -3.78 4.84
C GLY A 9 -7.35 -4.61 3.62
N GLY A 10 -8.60 -5.09 3.55
CA GLY A 10 -9.12 -5.80 2.39
C GLY A 10 -9.18 -4.93 1.14
N LEU A 11 -9.62 -3.67 1.26
CA LEU A 11 -9.63 -2.73 0.13
C LEU A 11 -8.22 -2.39 -0.35
N SER A 12 -7.28 -2.18 0.57
CA SER A 12 -5.87 -1.95 0.25
C SER A 12 -5.26 -3.18 -0.45
N GLY A 13 -5.51 -4.38 0.09
CA GLY A 13 -5.12 -5.63 -0.55
C GLY A 13 -5.70 -5.76 -1.96
N LEU A 14 -6.98 -5.45 -2.16
CA LEU A 14 -7.64 -5.54 -3.47
C LEU A 14 -7.04 -4.57 -4.50
N VAL A 15 -6.66 -3.36 -4.08
CA VAL A 15 -5.95 -2.41 -4.94
C VAL A 15 -4.58 -2.95 -5.35
N VAL A 16 -3.82 -3.49 -4.38
CA VAL A 16 -2.50 -4.09 -4.65
C VAL A 16 -2.64 -5.31 -5.58
N ILE A 17 -3.68 -6.12 -5.40
CA ILE A 17 -3.96 -7.28 -6.25
C ILE A 17 -4.31 -6.85 -7.68
N ALA A 18 -5.23 -5.89 -7.85
CA ALA A 18 -5.65 -5.43 -9.17
C ALA A 18 -4.45 -4.87 -9.96
N ALA A 19 -3.62 -4.11 -9.28
CA ALA A 19 -2.36 -3.62 -9.79
C ALA A 19 -1.38 -4.72 -10.22
N MET A 20 -1.19 -5.72 -9.37
CA MET A 20 -0.32 -6.86 -9.65
C MET A 20 -0.79 -7.63 -10.89
N LEU A 21 -2.09 -7.91 -10.98
CA LEU A 21 -2.68 -8.58 -12.14
C LEU A 21 -2.50 -7.76 -13.42
N LEU A 22 -2.69 -6.44 -13.34
CA LEU A 22 -2.42 -5.54 -14.47
C LEU A 22 -0.96 -5.56 -14.88
N GLY A 23 -0.03 -5.56 -13.92
CA GLY A 23 1.41 -5.65 -14.17
C GLY A 23 1.79 -6.97 -14.86
N ILE A 24 1.23 -8.09 -14.41
CA ILE A 24 1.44 -9.42 -15.01
C ILE A 24 0.87 -9.48 -16.44
N VAL A 25 -0.35 -9.00 -16.67
CA VAL A 25 -0.96 -9.01 -18.01
C VAL A 25 -0.20 -8.07 -18.95
N ALA A 26 0.32 -6.96 -18.43
CA ALA A 26 1.06 -5.99 -19.21
C ALA A 26 2.55 -6.34 -19.37
N SER A 27 3.09 -7.36 -18.70
CA SER A 27 4.54 -7.63 -18.72
C SER A 27 5.07 -8.02 -20.10
N ASP A 28 4.21 -8.57 -20.97
CA ASP A 28 4.56 -8.88 -22.37
C ASP A 28 4.54 -7.63 -23.27
N SER A 29 4.04 -6.51 -22.76
CA SER A 29 4.06 -5.21 -23.42
C SER A 29 5.14 -4.34 -22.78
N GLN A 30 5.97 -3.65 -23.58
CA GLN A 30 6.87 -2.59 -23.08
C GLN A 30 6.09 -1.32 -22.67
N GLY A 31 4.88 -1.49 -22.12
CA GLY A 31 3.96 -0.42 -21.77
C GLY A 31 4.17 0.11 -20.35
N PHE A 32 3.57 1.28 -20.08
CA PHE A 32 3.57 1.94 -18.78
C PHE A 32 3.21 1.03 -17.59
N PHE A 33 2.31 0.06 -17.81
CA PHE A 33 1.84 -0.88 -16.78
C PHE A 33 2.89 -1.92 -16.37
N ALA A 34 3.94 -2.15 -17.16
CA ALA A 34 5.09 -2.98 -16.81
C ALA A 34 6.22 -2.17 -16.15
N SER A 35 6.05 -0.86 -15.97
CA SER A 35 7.10 -0.01 -15.39
C SER A 35 7.11 -0.06 -13.86
N GLU A 36 8.29 0.06 -13.26
CA GLU A 36 8.46 0.19 -11.81
C GLU A 36 7.67 1.40 -11.24
N TRP A 37 7.54 2.47 -12.03
CA TRP A 37 6.76 3.66 -11.70
C TRP A 37 5.29 3.34 -11.42
N PHE A 38 4.71 2.41 -12.19
CA PHE A 38 3.34 1.96 -11.96
C PHE A 38 3.22 1.25 -10.60
N GLY A 39 4.18 0.37 -10.28
CA GLY A 39 4.28 -0.27 -8.96
C GLY A 39 4.33 0.74 -7.80
N TYR A 40 5.17 1.77 -7.92
CA TYR A 40 5.26 2.84 -6.91
C TYR A 40 3.96 3.65 -6.78
N LEU A 41 3.29 3.96 -7.90
CA LEU A 41 2.03 4.70 -7.87
C LEU A 41 0.94 3.91 -7.14
N ILE A 42 0.86 2.61 -7.40
CA ILE A 42 -0.07 1.71 -6.73
C ILE A 42 0.23 1.60 -5.24
N MET A 43 1.51 1.47 -4.87
CA MET A 43 1.90 1.51 -3.46
C MET A 43 1.36 2.79 -2.81
N LEU A 44 1.53 3.95 -3.45
CA LEU A 44 1.05 5.22 -2.92
C LEU A 44 -0.49 5.26 -2.73
N ILE A 45 -1.25 4.68 -3.67
CA ILE A 45 -2.70 4.53 -3.56
C ILE A 45 -3.07 3.57 -2.42
N ALA A 46 -2.45 2.40 -2.35
CA ALA A 46 -2.70 1.37 -1.34
C ALA A 46 -2.38 1.87 0.08
N LEU A 47 -1.31 2.65 0.21
CA LEU A 47 -0.86 3.28 1.47
C LEU A 47 -1.78 4.43 1.89
N SER A 48 -2.38 5.16 0.95
CA SER A 48 -3.37 6.20 1.26
C SER A 48 -4.60 5.63 1.99
N LEU A 49 -4.95 4.37 1.75
CA LEU A 49 -6.06 3.69 2.44
C LEU A 49 -5.78 3.44 3.93
N ILE A 50 -4.51 3.29 4.34
CA ILE A 50 -4.13 3.22 5.76
C ILE A 50 -4.48 4.54 6.44
N PHE A 51 -4.09 5.67 5.83
CA PHE A 51 -4.40 7.00 6.34
C PHE A 51 -5.91 7.24 6.43
N ILE A 52 -6.66 6.92 5.37
CA ILE A 52 -8.12 7.08 5.33
C ILE A 52 -8.80 6.21 6.39
N GLY A 53 -8.36 4.96 6.57
CA GLY A 53 -8.89 4.05 7.59
C GLY A 53 -8.71 4.59 9.01
N ILE A 54 -7.52 5.13 9.32
CA ILE A 54 -7.25 5.75 10.62
C ILE A 54 -8.09 7.01 10.81
N LYS A 55 -8.16 7.89 9.80
CA LYS A 55 -8.95 9.12 9.84
C LYS A 55 -10.44 8.83 10.04
N ARG A 56 -11.01 7.89 9.28
CA ARG A 56 -12.42 7.47 9.38
C ARG A 56 -12.75 6.94 10.79
N TYR A 57 -11.87 6.13 11.37
CA TYR A 57 -12.04 5.64 12.75
C TYR A 57 -11.95 6.77 13.78
N ARG A 58 -11.01 7.72 13.61
CA ARG A 58 -10.89 8.91 14.47
C ARG A 58 -12.14 9.77 14.42
N ASP A 59 -12.63 10.06 13.22
CA ASP A 59 -13.70 11.04 13.02
C ASP A 59 -15.07 10.49 13.47
N ILE A 60 -15.40 9.23 13.13
CA ILE A 60 -16.71 8.62 13.42
C ILE A 60 -16.79 8.08 14.85
N GLU A 61 -15.78 7.32 15.29
CA GLU A 61 -15.87 6.54 16.53
C GLU A 61 -15.27 7.25 17.74
N ARG A 62 -14.47 8.29 17.50
CA ARG A 62 -13.73 9.01 18.56
C ARG A 62 -13.99 10.51 18.56
N GLY A 63 -14.93 11.00 17.77
CA GLY A 63 -15.30 12.42 17.74
C GLY A 63 -14.15 13.34 17.34
N GLY A 64 -13.22 12.86 16.50
CA GLY A 64 -12.12 13.66 15.94
C GLY A 64 -10.79 13.60 16.68
N VAL A 65 -10.67 12.86 17.80
CA VAL A 65 -9.41 12.77 18.58
C VAL A 65 -8.96 11.32 18.75
N ILE A 66 -7.70 11.03 18.41
CA ILE A 66 -7.12 9.69 18.58
C ILE A 66 -5.72 9.77 19.18
N ARG A 67 -5.42 8.86 20.13
CA ARG A 67 -4.06 8.72 20.70
C ARG A 67 -3.16 7.99 19.71
N PHE A 68 -1.88 8.35 19.67
CA PHE A 68 -0.87 7.76 18.78
C PHE A 68 -0.90 6.22 18.80
N GLY A 69 -0.81 5.58 19.96
CA GLY A 69 -0.76 4.11 20.05
C GLY A 69 -2.00 3.41 19.46
N ARG A 70 -3.19 4.03 19.56
CA ARG A 70 -4.41 3.50 18.94
C ARG A 70 -4.45 3.72 17.43
N ALA A 71 -3.99 4.87 16.96
CA ALA A 71 -3.87 5.16 15.53
C ALA A 71 -2.85 4.24 14.87
N PHE A 72 -1.70 4.05 15.51
CA PHE A 72 -0.64 3.16 15.06
C PHE A 72 -1.10 1.70 15.06
N GLY A 73 -1.72 1.22 16.14
CA GLY A 73 -2.24 -0.15 16.20
C GLY A 73 -3.30 -0.44 15.14
N LEU A 74 -4.17 0.53 14.82
CA LEU A 74 -5.12 0.40 13.71
C LEU A 74 -4.43 0.37 12.35
N GLY A 75 -3.47 1.27 12.12
CA GLY A 75 -2.68 1.29 10.87
C GLY A 75 -1.89 0.01 10.66
N LEU A 76 -1.29 -0.52 11.74
CA LEU A 76 -0.59 -1.79 11.74
C LEU A 76 -1.53 -2.96 11.40
N GLY A 77 -2.73 -2.96 11.96
CA GLY A 77 -3.75 -3.97 11.63
C GLY A 77 -4.18 -3.92 10.16
N ILE A 78 -4.36 -2.72 9.60
CA ILE A 78 -4.66 -2.53 8.17
C ILE A 78 -3.50 -3.07 7.31
N ALA A 79 -2.26 -2.68 7.63
CA ALA A 79 -1.07 -3.10 6.90
C ALA A 79 -0.86 -4.62 6.94
N ALA A 80 -1.05 -5.25 8.11
CA ALA A 80 -0.95 -6.69 8.27
C ALA A 80 -2.01 -7.44 7.43
N ILE A 81 -3.27 -6.99 7.46
CA ILE A 81 -4.34 -7.60 6.67
C ILE A 81 -4.08 -7.43 5.17
N ALA A 82 -3.64 -6.25 4.73
CA ALA A 82 -3.29 -5.99 3.33
C ALA A 82 -2.16 -6.92 2.86
N ALA A 83 -1.10 -7.07 3.66
CA ALA A 83 0.02 -7.96 3.35
C ALA A 83 -0.41 -9.44 3.32
N LEU A 84 -1.28 -9.88 4.25
CA LEU A 84 -1.82 -11.25 4.22
C LEU A 84 -2.67 -11.52 2.99
N VAL A 85 -3.56 -10.59 2.63
CA VAL A 85 -4.39 -10.70 1.42
C VAL A 85 -3.52 -10.77 0.16
N TYR A 86 -2.47 -9.94 0.10
CA TYR A 86 -1.50 -9.97 -0.99
C TYR A 86 -0.79 -11.33 -1.09
N VAL A 87 -0.25 -11.84 0.02
CA VAL A 87 0.42 -13.15 0.07
C VAL A 87 -0.51 -14.27 -0.39
N LEU A 88 -1.77 -14.27 0.06
CA LEU A 88 -2.76 -15.30 -0.33
C LEU A 88 -3.05 -15.28 -1.83
N VAL A 89 -3.20 -14.09 -2.42
CA VAL A 89 -3.46 -13.98 -3.86
C VAL A 89 -2.22 -14.25 -4.68
N TRP A 90 -1.04 -13.83 -4.23
CA TRP A 90 0.23 -14.18 -4.86
C TRP A 90 0.44 -15.69 -4.90
N GLU A 91 0.21 -16.37 -3.77
CA GLU A 91 0.31 -17.82 -3.69
C GLU A 91 -0.74 -18.51 -4.58
N SER A 92 -1.97 -17.99 -4.62
CA SER A 92 -3.00 -18.49 -5.53
C SER A 92 -2.60 -18.34 -7.00
N TYR A 93 -2.04 -17.18 -7.37
CA TYR A 93 -1.53 -16.93 -8.72
C TYR A 93 -0.42 -17.91 -9.08
N LEU A 94 0.57 -18.09 -8.21
CA LEU A 94 1.66 -19.04 -8.42
C LEU A 94 1.15 -20.47 -8.57
N TYR A 95 0.21 -20.89 -7.73
CA TYR A 95 -0.41 -22.20 -7.83
C TYR A 95 -1.17 -22.39 -9.15
N THR A 96 -1.92 -21.39 -9.61
CA THR A 96 -2.66 -21.46 -10.89
C THR A 96 -1.78 -21.38 -12.13
N THR A 97 -0.52 -20.96 -11.99
CA THR A 97 0.45 -20.82 -13.08
C THR A 97 1.57 -21.85 -13.01
N ASP A 98 1.40 -22.91 -12.19
CA ASP A 98 2.40 -23.94 -11.95
C ASP A 98 3.79 -23.36 -11.58
N TYR A 99 3.79 -22.26 -10.82
CA TYR A 99 4.98 -21.54 -10.37
C TYR A 99 5.88 -20.99 -11.51
N ALA A 100 5.37 -20.90 -12.75
CA ALA A 100 6.12 -20.46 -13.92
C ALA A 100 6.72 -19.05 -13.82
N PHE A 101 6.25 -18.23 -12.87
CA PHE A 101 6.79 -16.89 -12.62
C PHE A 101 8.30 -16.90 -12.35
N ILE A 102 8.79 -17.79 -11.48
CA ILE A 102 10.21 -17.77 -11.09
C ILE A 102 11.12 -18.12 -12.26
N ASP A 103 10.66 -19.02 -13.13
CA ASP A 103 11.39 -19.43 -14.33
C ASP A 103 11.52 -18.28 -15.33
N ARG A 104 10.42 -17.55 -15.56
CA ARG A 104 10.42 -16.36 -16.42
C ARG A 104 11.26 -15.24 -15.85
N TYR A 105 11.19 -15.02 -14.54
CA TYR A 105 11.96 -14.01 -13.83
C TYR A 105 13.46 -14.27 -13.93
N ILE A 106 13.92 -15.50 -13.67
CA ILE A 106 15.32 -15.89 -13.80
C ILE A 106 15.79 -15.74 -15.26
N ALA A 107 14.98 -16.18 -16.22
CA ALA A 107 15.32 -16.06 -17.63
C ALA A 107 15.54 -14.59 -18.05
N ALA A 108 14.67 -13.68 -17.60
CA ALA A 108 14.80 -12.25 -17.86
C ALA A 108 16.09 -11.65 -17.24
N ILE A 109 16.42 -12.02 -16.00
CA ILE A 109 17.66 -11.57 -15.33
C ILE A 109 18.90 -12.05 -16.08
N VAL A 110 18.93 -13.33 -16.46
CA VAL A 110 20.07 -13.91 -17.16
C VAL A 110 20.24 -13.27 -18.53
N GLU A 111 19.15 -13.02 -19.25
CA GLU A 111 19.19 -12.36 -20.55
C GLU A 111 19.68 -10.92 -20.44
N SER A 112 19.22 -10.16 -19.44
CA SER A 112 19.72 -8.81 -19.17
C SER A 112 21.21 -8.82 -18.85
N ALA A 113 21.66 -9.73 -17.98
CA ALA A 113 23.07 -9.83 -17.62
C ALA A 113 23.95 -10.16 -18.84
N ARG A 114 23.48 -11.02 -19.75
CA ARG A 114 24.16 -11.31 -21.02
C ARG A 114 24.20 -10.10 -21.94
N ALA A 115 23.10 -9.36 -22.05
CA ALA A 115 23.03 -8.13 -22.84
C ALA A 115 23.98 -7.04 -22.31
N GLU A 116 24.20 -7.01 -21.00
CA GLU A 116 25.19 -6.15 -20.34
C GLU A 116 26.64 -6.65 -20.49
N GLY A 117 26.86 -7.78 -21.17
CA GLY A 117 28.17 -8.33 -21.49
C GLY A 117 28.76 -9.26 -20.44
N LEU A 118 27.97 -9.71 -19.46
CA LEU A 118 28.43 -10.63 -18.43
C LEU A 118 28.73 -12.02 -19.04
N THR A 119 29.97 -12.50 -18.91
CA THR A 119 30.43 -13.74 -19.54
C THR A 119 31.37 -14.56 -18.64
N GLY A 120 31.71 -15.78 -19.07
CA GLY A 120 32.69 -16.63 -18.41
C GLY A 120 32.32 -17.00 -16.96
N ALA A 121 33.29 -16.92 -16.05
CA ALA A 121 33.11 -17.27 -14.65
C ALA A 121 32.04 -16.41 -13.94
N ALA A 122 31.89 -15.14 -14.33
CA ALA A 122 30.89 -14.25 -13.74
C ALA A 122 29.46 -14.66 -14.12
N LEU A 123 29.23 -15.07 -15.38
CA LEU A 123 27.94 -15.59 -15.82
C LEU A 123 27.62 -16.94 -15.14
N ALA A 124 28.62 -17.82 -15.00
CA ALA A 124 28.43 -19.10 -14.31
C ALA A 124 28.04 -18.91 -12.83
N ALA A 125 28.69 -17.97 -12.12
CA ALA A 125 28.32 -17.61 -10.77
C ALA A 125 26.89 -17.05 -10.69
N LYS A 126 26.50 -16.20 -11.66
CA LYS A 126 25.15 -15.65 -11.73
C LYS A 126 24.10 -16.73 -11.94
N LEU A 127 24.35 -17.70 -12.82
CA LEU A 127 23.44 -18.82 -13.05
C LEU A 127 23.26 -19.67 -11.77
N ALA A 128 24.36 -19.96 -11.05
CA ALA A 128 24.29 -20.69 -9.80
C ALA A 128 23.48 -19.93 -8.72
N GLU A 129 23.63 -18.61 -8.64
CA GLU A 129 22.80 -17.75 -7.77
C GLU A 129 21.32 -17.85 -8.13
N MET A 130 20.99 -17.82 -9.43
CA MET A 130 19.61 -17.92 -9.89
C MET A 130 19.00 -19.31 -9.68
N ASP A 131 19.77 -20.38 -9.81
CA ASP A 131 19.28 -21.73 -9.50
C ASP A 131 19.01 -21.91 -7.99
N ALA A 132 19.88 -21.37 -7.14
CA ALA A 132 19.63 -21.32 -5.70
C ALA A 132 18.39 -20.48 -5.37
N LEU A 133 18.17 -19.37 -6.09
CA LEU A 133 16.95 -18.57 -5.96
C LEU A 133 15.71 -19.39 -6.35
N ARG A 134 15.75 -20.14 -7.46
CA ARG A 134 14.65 -21.02 -7.89
C ARG A 134 14.28 -22.02 -6.80
N GLU A 135 15.27 -22.72 -6.25
CA GLU A 135 15.05 -23.74 -5.22
C GLU A 135 14.46 -23.14 -3.94
N ASN A 136 15.03 -22.03 -3.47
CA ASN A 136 14.51 -21.30 -2.32
C ASN A 136 13.10 -20.77 -2.56
N TYR A 137 12.81 -20.24 -3.75
CA TYR A 137 11.49 -19.72 -4.10
C TYR A 137 10.45 -20.83 -4.23
N GLY A 138 10.86 -22.06 -4.56
CA GLY A 138 10.01 -23.26 -4.52
C GLY A 138 9.54 -23.62 -3.12
N ASN A 139 10.28 -23.20 -2.08
CA ASN A 139 9.92 -23.47 -0.69
C ASN A 139 8.93 -22.41 -0.15
N PRO A 140 7.68 -22.79 0.22
CA PRO A 140 6.70 -21.84 0.75
C PRO A 140 7.13 -21.19 2.08
N LEU A 141 7.97 -21.86 2.87
CA LEU A 141 8.50 -21.31 4.12
C LEU A 141 9.48 -20.15 3.89
N PHE A 142 10.06 -20.06 2.69
CA PHE A 142 10.94 -18.97 2.30
C PHE A 142 10.18 -17.89 1.52
N ARG A 143 9.34 -18.33 0.57
CA ARG A 143 8.57 -17.44 -0.31
C ARG A 143 7.53 -16.61 0.44
N LEU A 144 6.71 -17.21 1.31
CA LEU A 144 5.61 -16.47 1.96
C LEU A 144 6.12 -15.34 2.87
N PRO A 145 7.14 -15.55 3.74
CA PRO A 145 7.70 -14.46 4.53
C PRO A 145 8.38 -13.39 3.69
N MET A 146 9.07 -13.78 2.60
CA MET A 146 9.68 -12.83 1.67
C MET A 146 8.62 -11.89 1.08
N THR A 147 7.55 -12.44 0.51
CA THR A 147 6.44 -11.66 -0.07
C THR A 147 5.73 -10.79 0.98
N PHE A 148 5.58 -11.29 2.20
CA PHE A 148 5.02 -10.50 3.30
C PHE A 148 5.91 -9.31 3.67
N LEU A 149 7.23 -9.54 3.78
CA LEU A 149 8.23 -8.52 4.13
C LEU A 149 8.47 -7.50 3.02
N GLU A 150 7.98 -7.74 1.81
CA GLU A 150 7.99 -6.75 0.75
C GLU A 150 6.96 -5.63 1.01
N ILE A 151 5.75 -6.00 1.41
CA ILE A 151 4.63 -5.06 1.59
C ILE A 151 4.56 -4.52 3.02
N PHE A 152 4.79 -5.37 4.02
CA PHE A 152 4.53 -5.03 5.43
C PHE A 152 5.39 -3.88 5.97
N PRO A 153 6.72 -3.80 5.75
CA PRO A 153 7.54 -2.71 6.25
C PRO A 153 7.14 -1.35 5.69
N ILE A 154 6.68 -1.30 4.44
CA ILE A 154 6.21 -0.07 3.81
C ILE A 154 4.89 0.36 4.45
N GLY A 155 3.96 -0.59 4.64
CA GLY A 155 2.72 -0.35 5.38
C GLY A 155 2.96 0.11 6.83
N LEU A 156 4.00 -0.42 7.48
CA LEU A 156 4.43 -0.04 8.83
C LEU A 156 4.90 1.42 8.88
N ILE A 157 5.75 1.84 7.94
CA ILE A 157 6.22 3.24 7.84
C ILE A 157 5.03 4.19 7.66
N VAL A 158 4.09 3.84 6.80
CA VAL A 158 2.90 4.68 6.57
C VAL A 158 1.97 4.68 7.77
N ALA A 159 1.82 3.57 8.48
CA ALA A 159 1.07 3.52 9.73
C ALA A 159 1.69 4.45 10.78
N LEU A 160 3.03 4.48 10.89
CA LEU A 160 3.75 5.39 11.78
C LEU A 160 3.50 6.86 11.42
N ILE A 161 3.70 7.22 10.15
CA ILE A 161 3.51 8.60 9.66
C ILE A 161 2.05 9.03 9.86
N SER A 162 1.10 8.18 9.47
CA SER A 162 -0.33 8.47 9.59
C SER A 162 -0.75 8.67 11.06
N ALA A 163 -0.24 7.82 11.96
CA ALA A 163 -0.49 7.96 13.39
C ALA A 163 0.14 9.24 13.98
N ALA A 164 1.33 9.61 13.53
CA ALA A 164 2.02 10.83 13.96
C ALA A 164 1.32 12.11 13.50
N ILE A 165 0.72 12.10 12.31
CA ILE A 165 -0.05 13.21 11.75
C ILE A 165 -1.43 13.31 12.42
N LEU A 166 -2.20 12.21 12.41
CA LEU A 166 -3.61 12.21 12.84
C LEU A 166 -3.81 12.28 14.36
N ARG A 167 -2.73 12.15 15.16
CA ARG A 167 -2.79 12.42 16.61
C ARG A 167 -3.11 13.89 16.93
N LYS A 168 -2.79 14.81 16.02
CA LYS A 168 -3.06 16.24 16.21
C LYS A 168 -4.54 16.53 15.87
N PRO A 169 -5.34 17.01 16.83
CA PRO A 169 -6.77 17.23 16.62
C PRO A 169 -7.07 18.36 15.62
N GLU A 170 -6.14 19.29 15.44
CA GLU A 170 -6.25 20.42 14.49
C GLU A 170 -6.16 19.98 13.02
N ILE A 171 -5.49 18.87 12.74
CA ILE A 171 -5.24 18.42 11.38
C ILE A 171 -6.48 17.68 10.85
N LEU A 172 -7.11 18.27 9.81
CA LEU A 172 -8.24 17.71 9.07
C LEU A 172 -9.42 17.35 9.97
N SER A 173 -9.74 18.20 10.96
CA SER A 173 -10.93 18.03 11.78
C SER A 173 -12.17 18.34 10.95
N ALA A 174 -13.15 17.43 10.97
CA ALA A 174 -14.45 17.67 10.33
C ALA A 174 -15.16 18.92 10.90
N ARG A 175 -14.77 19.35 12.11
CA ARG A 175 -15.31 20.53 12.81
C ARG A 175 -14.81 21.86 12.25
N ALA A 176 -13.63 21.91 11.63
CA ALA A 176 -13.11 23.13 11.02
C ALA A 176 -13.94 23.58 9.79
N VAL A 177 -14.53 22.62 9.07
CA VAL A 177 -15.35 22.90 7.88
C VAL A 177 -16.74 23.41 8.26
N SER A 178 -17.35 22.88 9.33
CA SER A 178 -18.68 23.33 9.78
C SER A 178 -18.67 24.68 10.49
N GLY A 179 -17.56 25.08 11.13
CA GLY A 179 -17.41 26.41 11.73
C GLY A 179 -17.34 27.55 10.71
N GLN A 180 -16.80 27.30 9.51
CA GLN A 180 -16.73 28.30 8.43
C GLN A 180 -18.03 28.42 7.62
N ALA A 181 -18.82 27.34 7.55
CA ALA A 181 -20.12 27.38 6.87
C ALA A 181 -21.17 28.19 7.65
N GLN A 182 -21.12 28.21 8.98
CA GLN A 182 -22.04 29.01 9.82
C GLN A 182 -21.73 30.50 9.81
N THR A 183 -20.46 30.91 9.65
CA THR A 183 -20.09 32.34 9.63
C THR A 183 -20.45 33.05 8.32
N VAL A 184 -20.76 32.31 7.25
CA VAL A 184 -21.12 32.88 5.93
C VAL A 184 -22.65 32.99 5.76
N SER A 185 -23.44 32.31 6.59
CA SER A 185 -24.91 32.27 6.47
C SER A 185 -25.67 33.28 7.35
N ASP A 186 -24.99 34.19 8.06
CA ASP A 186 -25.64 35.30 8.80
C ASP A 186 -25.47 36.64 8.06
N PRO A 187 -26.26 36.92 7.00
CA PRO A 187 -26.34 38.25 6.41
C PRO A 187 -27.08 39.26 7.32
N GLU A 188 -27.72 38.81 8.40
CA GLU A 188 -28.57 39.66 9.25
C GLU A 188 -27.79 40.54 10.24
N SER A 189 -26.56 40.17 10.61
CA SER A 189 -25.73 40.96 11.53
C SER A 189 -25.14 42.24 10.91
N ALA A 190 -25.13 42.38 9.59
CA ALA A 190 -24.59 43.56 8.91
C ALA A 190 -25.63 44.68 8.71
N ALA A 191 -26.93 44.37 8.79
CA ALA A 191 -28.00 45.33 8.53
C ALA A 191 -28.36 46.18 9.77
N SER A 192 -28.15 45.68 10.98
CA SER A 192 -28.50 46.38 12.22
C SER A 192 -27.54 47.50 12.63
N THR A 193 -26.36 47.61 12.01
CA THR A 193 -25.36 48.66 12.34
C THR A 193 -25.56 49.95 11.54
N GLN A 194 -26.36 49.96 10.46
CA GLN A 194 -26.63 51.18 9.68
C GLN A 194 -27.89 51.96 10.10
N GLN A 195 -28.64 51.52 11.11
CA GLN A 195 -29.83 52.23 11.60
C GLN A 195 -29.66 52.98 12.94
N GLN A 196 -28.43 53.06 13.48
CA GLN A 196 -28.15 53.79 14.74
C GLN A 196 -27.07 54.89 14.61
N GLY A 197 -26.88 55.46 13.41
CA GLY A 197 -26.01 56.61 13.17
C GLY A 197 -26.80 57.84 12.74
#